data_AF-A0A6C0HTJ2-F1
#
_entry.id   AF-A0A6C0HTJ2-F1
#
_cell.length_a   1.000
_cell.length_b   1.000
_cell.length_c   1.000
_cell.angle_alpha   90.00
_cell.angle_beta   90.00
_cell.angle_gamma   90.00
#
_symmetry.space_group_name_H-M   'P 1'
#
loop_
_entity.id
_entity.type
_entity.pdbx_description
1 polymer ?
#
loop_
_entity_poly.entity_id
_entity_poly.type
_entity_poly.pdbx_seq_one_letter_code
_entity_poly.pdbx_strand_id
1 'polypeptide(L)'
;MSDYNIYIIELENNKFFLHVSLPIYKNLLFKECSLMFDFVKKNPPIFLINTVHINDVLEIDYHVKHFMRVYGIDNVRGGNYTNENLTPQQISFLKKEISISFLDYDKQNDIIEEVIQIYQYEKFDENEKEKIEDGLKKYNNKKYLLSLLTNDNDDYLYIIENLKWLKDEINNVRSNFENISDPKNMIELIKIRRYLPTNVIDRYKNILKKMDSIVSIYLSLDKDKLEPYLTPYLKMKISSIKKYEDLEIIFIKKPRFILDNIFLHPYSITDWDKYCDSSDKLLENLFNISYTILNIIQELNFDLSTYPEYFETKMNYILQYNNSGNLRYVPTP
;
A
#
# COMPACT_ATOMS: atom_id res chain seq x y z
N MET A 1 0.71 -24.44 39.49
CA MET A 1 -0.34 -23.82 38.64
C MET A 1 -0.34 -22.35 38.99
N SER A 2 -0.37 -21.50 37.97
CA SER A 2 -0.34 -20.06 38.15
C SER A 2 -1.77 -19.56 38.37
N ASP A 3 -2.06 -18.87 39.47
CA ASP A 3 -3.41 -18.39 39.83
C ASP A 3 -3.84 -17.13 39.04
N TYR A 4 -3.34 -16.92 37.82
CA TYR A 4 -3.62 -15.71 37.06
C TYR A 4 -4.91 -15.81 36.26
N ASN A 5 -5.60 -14.68 36.15
CA ASN A 5 -6.80 -14.54 35.35
C ASN A 5 -6.63 -13.41 34.32
N ILE A 6 -7.25 -13.58 33.16
CA ILE A 6 -7.51 -12.51 32.21
C ILE A 6 -8.87 -11.90 32.53
N TYR A 7 -8.87 -10.62 32.83
CA TYR A 7 -10.07 -9.82 33.01
C TYR A 7 -10.40 -9.09 31.71
N ILE A 8 -11.61 -9.31 31.21
CA ILE A 8 -12.09 -8.71 29.97
C ILE A 8 -12.97 -7.52 30.33
N ILE A 9 -12.48 -6.33 30.04
CA ILE A 9 -13.05 -5.06 30.51
C ILE A 9 -13.58 -4.28 29.31
N GLU A 10 -14.85 -3.91 29.38
CA GLU A 10 -15.46 -2.92 28.48
C GLU A 10 -15.07 -1.51 28.93
N LEU A 11 -14.61 -0.72 27.99
CA LEU A 11 -14.21 0.68 28.16
C LEU A 11 -15.19 1.60 27.43
N GLU A 12 -15.16 2.88 27.77
CA GLU A 12 -15.80 3.93 26.97
C GLU A 12 -15.32 3.92 25.51
N ASN A 13 -16.10 4.54 24.63
CA ASN A 13 -15.84 4.63 23.19
C ASN A 13 -15.83 3.27 22.46
N ASN A 14 -16.63 2.30 22.93
CA ASN A 14 -16.76 0.96 22.34
C ASN A 14 -15.41 0.21 22.24
N LYS A 15 -14.59 0.33 23.29
CA LYS A 15 -13.26 -0.30 23.36
C LYS A 15 -13.21 -1.39 24.41
N PHE A 16 -12.23 -2.27 24.28
CA PHE A 16 -12.05 -3.41 25.16
C PHE A 16 -10.60 -3.49 25.62
N PHE A 17 -10.43 -3.87 26.89
CA PHE A 17 -9.12 -4.10 27.48
C PHE A 17 -9.06 -5.46 28.17
N LEU A 18 -8.01 -6.22 27.86
CA LEU A 18 -7.73 -7.50 28.48
C LEU A 18 -6.53 -7.33 29.41
N HIS A 19 -6.78 -7.41 30.71
CA HIS A 19 -5.76 -7.26 31.75
C HIS A 19 -5.49 -8.59 32.45
N VAL A 20 -4.22 -8.88 32.73
CA VAL A 20 -3.83 -10.09 33.45
C VAL A 20 -3.47 -9.72 34.87
N SER A 21 -4.13 -10.34 35.84
CA SER A 21 -3.83 -10.13 37.26
C SER A 21 -4.23 -11.35 38.08
N LEU A 22 -3.77 -11.39 39.33
CA LEU A 22 -4.26 -12.33 40.33
C LEU A 22 -5.75 -12.03 40.64
N PRO A 23 -6.46 -12.92 41.36
CA PRO A 23 -7.82 -12.66 41.84
C PRO A 23 -7.89 -11.32 42.60
N ILE A 24 -8.61 -10.35 42.03
CA ILE A 24 -8.70 -8.99 42.58
C ILE A 24 -10.12 -8.44 42.45
N TYR A 25 -10.54 -7.63 43.41
CA TYR A 25 -11.83 -6.97 43.37
C TYR A 25 -11.94 -5.97 42.21
N LYS A 26 -13.08 -5.97 41.51
CA LYS A 26 -13.36 -5.14 40.33
C LYS A 26 -12.94 -3.67 40.47
N ASN A 27 -13.23 -3.03 41.61
CA ASN A 27 -12.90 -1.62 41.80
C ASN A 27 -11.39 -1.35 41.88
N LEU A 28 -10.62 -2.31 42.40
CA LEU A 28 -9.16 -2.22 42.45
C LEU A 28 -8.57 -2.54 41.07
N LEU A 29 -9.09 -3.55 40.38
CA LEU A 29 -8.73 -3.88 38.99
C LEU A 29 -8.85 -2.66 38.08
N PHE A 30 -9.98 -1.96 38.13
CA PHE A 30 -10.22 -0.79 37.28
C PHE A 30 -9.23 0.34 37.57
N LYS A 31 -8.95 0.59 38.86
CA LYS A 31 -7.93 1.58 39.26
C LYS A 31 -6.53 1.17 38.81
N GLU A 32 -6.16 -0.09 38.97
CA GLU A 32 -4.88 -0.64 38.50
C GLU A 32 -4.71 -0.41 36.99
N CYS A 33 -5.72 -0.79 36.20
CA CYS A 33 -5.70 -0.61 34.75
C CYS A 33 -5.58 0.88 34.36
N SER A 34 -6.38 1.76 34.99
CA SER A 34 -6.34 3.20 34.73
C SER A 34 -5.01 3.84 35.17
N LEU A 35 -4.29 3.29 36.14
CA LEU A 35 -2.98 3.82 36.52
C LEU A 35 -1.89 3.38 35.54
N MET A 36 -1.94 2.11 35.12
CA MET A 36 -0.89 1.48 34.33
C MET A 36 -0.95 1.81 32.84
N PHE A 37 -2.14 1.95 32.25
CA PHE A 37 -2.29 1.98 30.80
C PHE A 37 -2.95 3.25 30.28
N ASP A 38 -2.26 3.97 29.40
CA ASP A 38 -2.78 5.20 28.81
C ASP A 38 -4.02 4.97 27.95
N PHE A 39 -4.12 3.80 27.31
CA PHE A 39 -5.32 3.39 26.57
C PHE A 39 -6.56 3.35 27.48
N VAL A 40 -6.43 2.86 28.71
CA VAL A 40 -7.51 2.79 29.69
C VAL A 40 -7.76 4.16 30.35
N LYS A 41 -6.74 4.99 30.53
CA LYS A 41 -6.92 6.38 31.00
C LYS A 41 -7.80 7.20 30.08
N LYS A 42 -7.59 7.06 28.77
CA LYS A 42 -8.34 7.77 27.73
C LYS A 42 -9.73 7.18 27.48
N ASN A 43 -9.92 5.92 27.83
CA ASN A 43 -11.18 5.20 27.66
C ASN A 43 -11.52 4.52 28.99
N PRO A 44 -12.16 5.23 29.93
CA PRO A 44 -12.43 4.73 31.27
C PRO A 44 -13.19 3.38 31.28
N PRO A 45 -12.88 2.47 32.24
CA PRO A 45 -13.61 1.22 32.41
C PRO A 45 -15.09 1.42 32.77
N ILE A 46 -15.98 0.74 32.05
CA ILE A 46 -17.42 0.71 32.31
C ILE A 46 -17.80 -0.59 33.01
N PHE A 47 -17.41 -1.72 32.42
CA PHE A 47 -17.96 -3.01 32.79
C PHE A 47 -16.92 -4.13 32.74
N LEU A 48 -17.02 -5.10 33.65
CA LEU A 48 -16.20 -6.31 33.62
C LEU A 48 -17.04 -7.39 32.93
N ILE A 49 -16.73 -7.68 31.68
CA ILE A 49 -17.50 -8.59 30.82
C ILE A 49 -17.33 -10.03 31.31
N ASN A 50 -16.08 -10.45 31.48
CA ASN A 50 -15.75 -11.83 31.82
C ASN A 50 -14.40 -11.93 32.54
N THR A 51 -14.15 -13.07 33.16
CA THR A 51 -12.87 -13.45 33.75
C THR A 51 -12.53 -14.86 33.28
N VAL A 52 -11.36 -15.01 32.67
CA VAL A 52 -10.88 -16.30 32.15
C VAL A 52 -9.65 -16.71 32.96
N HIS A 53 -9.70 -17.91 33.54
CA HIS A 53 -8.54 -18.48 34.21
C HIS A 53 -7.56 -19.01 33.18
N ILE A 54 -6.27 -18.70 33.32
CA ILE A 54 -5.22 -19.11 32.37
C ILE A 54 -4.15 -19.95 33.05
N ASN A 55 -3.63 -20.93 32.32
CA ASN A 55 -2.56 -21.81 32.79
C ASN A 55 -1.24 -21.55 32.07
N ASP A 56 -1.29 -20.87 30.91
CA ASP A 56 -0.13 -20.48 30.12
C ASP A 56 -0.20 -18.98 29.77
N VAL A 57 0.94 -18.31 29.84
CA VAL A 57 1.11 -16.91 29.42
C VAL A 57 0.83 -16.70 27.93
N LEU A 58 0.97 -17.74 27.09
CA LEU A 58 0.64 -17.67 25.67
C LEU A 58 -0.87 -17.50 25.42
N GLU A 59 -1.72 -17.89 26.37
CA GLU A 59 -3.18 -17.71 26.28
C GLU A 59 -3.58 -16.23 26.27
N ILE A 60 -2.75 -15.35 26.86
CA ILE A 60 -3.02 -13.91 26.94
C ILE A 60 -3.19 -13.32 25.54
N ASP A 61 -2.18 -13.49 24.69
CA ASP A 61 -2.21 -12.94 23.33
C ASP A 61 -3.23 -13.67 22.45
N TYR A 62 -3.49 -14.96 22.70
CA TYR A 62 -4.58 -15.69 22.06
C TYR A 62 -5.93 -15.01 22.29
N HIS A 63 -6.27 -14.71 23.55
CA HIS A 63 -7.53 -14.06 23.88
C HIS A 63 -7.60 -12.62 23.35
N VAL A 64 -6.50 -11.86 23.41
CA VAL A 64 -6.45 -10.51 22.84
C VAL A 64 -6.72 -10.53 21.34
N LYS A 65 -6.04 -11.41 20.59
CA LYS A 65 -6.23 -11.55 19.14
C LYS A 65 -7.64 -12.04 18.79
N HIS A 66 -8.20 -12.96 19.60
CA HIS A 66 -9.58 -13.40 19.44
C HIS A 66 -10.57 -12.23 19.57
N PHE A 67 -10.39 -11.36 20.57
CA PHE A 67 -11.22 -10.16 20.71
C PHE A 67 -10.98 -9.17 19.58
N MET A 68 -9.74 -8.96 19.13
CA MET A 68 -9.44 -8.12 17.96
C MET A 68 -10.13 -8.62 16.69
N ARG A 69 -10.29 -9.94 16.52
CA ARG A 69 -11.03 -10.53 15.39
C ARG A 69 -12.50 -10.11 15.36
N VAL A 70 -13.12 -10.02 16.54
CA VAL A 70 -14.56 -9.74 16.68
C VAL A 70 -14.82 -8.23 16.70
N TYR A 71 -14.03 -7.47 17.45
CA TYR A 71 -14.29 -6.06 17.73
C TYR A 71 -13.38 -5.09 16.96
N GLY A 72 -12.40 -5.60 16.23
CA GLY A 72 -11.44 -4.81 15.44
C GLY A 72 -10.12 -4.54 16.18
N ILE A 73 -9.03 -4.54 15.41
CA ILE A 73 -7.66 -4.32 15.92
C ILE A 73 -7.53 -2.98 16.65
N ASP A 74 -8.23 -1.93 16.19
CA ASP A 74 -8.12 -0.60 16.77
C ASP A 74 -8.86 -0.45 18.12
N ASN A 75 -9.79 -1.37 18.41
CA ASN A 75 -10.69 -1.25 19.56
C ASN A 75 -10.28 -2.09 20.77
N VAL A 76 -9.29 -2.99 20.61
CA VAL A 76 -8.91 -3.94 21.67
C VAL A 76 -7.43 -3.78 22.04
N ARG A 77 -7.12 -3.75 23.34
CA ARG A 77 -5.75 -3.74 23.85
C ARG A 77 -5.58 -4.73 25.00
N GLY A 78 -4.36 -5.17 25.24
CA GLY A 78 -4.02 -6.16 26.27
C GLY A 78 -2.80 -6.98 25.89
N GLY A 79 -2.28 -7.80 26.81
CA GLY A 79 -1.11 -8.64 26.56
C GLY A 79 0.09 -7.84 26.04
N ASN A 80 0.66 -8.28 24.92
CA ASN A 80 1.75 -7.57 24.24
C ASN A 80 1.31 -6.33 23.44
N TYR A 81 0.00 -6.04 23.38
CA TYR A 81 -0.61 -4.98 22.57
C TYR A 81 -1.29 -3.95 23.47
N THR A 82 -0.56 -3.37 24.42
CA THR A 82 -1.08 -2.39 25.39
C THR A 82 -0.89 -0.94 24.96
N ASN A 83 -0.01 -0.67 23.99
CA ASN A 83 0.22 0.66 23.46
C ASN A 83 -1.05 1.24 22.84
N GLU A 84 -1.30 2.53 23.08
CA GLU A 84 -2.49 3.22 22.53
C GLU A 84 -2.53 3.10 21.00
N ASN A 85 -1.42 3.42 20.35
CA ASN A 85 -1.24 3.27 18.92
C ASN A 85 -0.27 2.12 18.66
N LEU A 86 -0.74 1.10 17.93
CA LEU A 86 0.13 0.02 17.46
C LEU A 86 0.99 0.52 16.30
N THR A 87 2.19 -0.03 16.16
CA THR A 87 3.04 0.32 15.01
C THR A 87 2.44 -0.25 13.72
N PRO A 88 2.72 0.36 12.55
CA PRO A 88 2.26 -0.18 11.26
C PRO A 88 2.67 -1.65 11.05
N GLN A 89 3.85 -2.02 11.56
CA GLN A 89 4.35 -3.40 11.52
C GLN A 89 3.48 -4.34 12.37
N GLN A 90 3.17 -3.96 13.62
CA GLN A 90 2.29 -4.75 14.50
C GLN A 90 0.90 -4.93 13.87
N ILE A 91 0.33 -3.86 13.31
CA ILE A 91 -0.97 -3.91 12.65
C ILE A 91 -0.93 -4.88 11.45
N SER A 92 0.13 -4.82 10.63
CA SER A 92 0.30 -5.72 9.49
C SER A 92 0.36 -7.19 9.91
N PHE A 93 1.14 -7.52 10.95
CA PHE A 93 1.21 -8.88 11.48
C PHE A 93 -0.13 -9.35 12.05
N LEU A 94 -0.80 -8.53 12.86
CA LEU A 94 -2.11 -8.87 13.44
C LEU A 94 -3.16 -9.11 12.36
N LYS A 95 -3.21 -8.26 11.33
CA LYS A 95 -4.13 -8.45 10.19
C LYS A 95 -3.91 -9.81 9.55
N LYS A 96 -2.66 -10.21 9.33
CA LYS A 96 -2.31 -11.51 8.74
C LYS A 96 -2.71 -12.68 9.64
N GLU A 97 -2.44 -12.62 10.95
CA GLU A 97 -2.75 -13.72 11.86
C GLU A 97 -4.25 -13.91 12.06
N ILE A 98 -4.99 -12.81 12.20
CA ILE A 98 -6.41 -12.83 12.53
C ILE A 98 -7.28 -13.15 11.31
N SER A 99 -6.81 -12.85 10.08
CA SER A 99 -7.55 -13.13 8.86
C SER A 99 -7.59 -14.61 8.46
N ILE A 100 -6.74 -15.46 9.07
CA ILE A 100 -6.65 -16.88 8.72
C ILE A 100 -7.97 -17.60 9.07
N SER A 101 -8.41 -18.44 8.14
CA SER A 101 -9.62 -19.25 8.25
C SER A 101 -9.33 -20.72 7.91
N PHE A 102 -10.20 -21.63 8.38
CA PHE A 102 -10.12 -23.03 7.99
C PHE A 102 -10.31 -23.24 6.48
N LEU A 103 -11.07 -22.36 5.81
CA LEU A 103 -11.20 -22.38 4.36
C LEU A 103 -9.86 -22.21 3.64
N ASP A 104 -8.93 -21.45 4.21
CA ASP A 104 -7.59 -21.28 3.63
C ASP A 104 -6.78 -22.59 3.70
N TYR A 105 -6.98 -23.40 4.74
CA TYR A 105 -6.36 -24.71 4.88
C TYR A 105 -7.03 -25.75 3.97
N ASP A 106 -8.35 -25.76 3.90
CA ASP A 106 -9.10 -26.66 3.01
C ASP A 106 -8.65 -26.47 1.55
N LYS A 107 -8.54 -25.21 1.10
CA LYS A 107 -8.02 -24.91 -0.24
C LYS A 107 -6.59 -25.40 -0.47
N GLN A 108 -5.71 -25.29 0.53
CA GLN A 108 -4.34 -25.82 0.41
C GLN A 108 -4.33 -27.35 0.30
N ASN A 109 -5.20 -28.01 1.07
CA ASN A 109 -5.38 -29.46 1.02
C ASN A 109 -5.90 -29.92 -0.35
N ASP A 110 -6.91 -29.23 -0.90
CA ASP A 110 -7.45 -29.52 -2.23
C ASP A 110 -6.36 -29.46 -3.32
N ILE A 111 -5.49 -28.44 -3.27
CA ILE A 111 -4.40 -28.28 -4.23
C ILE A 111 -3.40 -29.44 -4.14
N ILE A 112 -2.98 -29.83 -2.93
CA ILE A 112 -2.01 -30.91 -2.78
C ILE A 112 -2.63 -32.27 -3.16
N GLU A 113 -3.90 -32.51 -2.85
CA GLU A 113 -4.61 -33.71 -3.29
C GLU A 113 -4.66 -33.79 -4.82
N GLU A 114 -4.94 -32.69 -5.51
CA GLU A 114 -4.92 -32.63 -6.98
C GLU A 114 -3.51 -32.97 -7.53
N VAL A 115 -2.46 -32.38 -6.95
CA VAL A 115 -1.07 -32.66 -7.35
C VAL A 115 -0.73 -34.13 -7.15
N ILE A 116 -1.09 -34.72 -6.01
CA ILE A 116 -0.86 -36.14 -5.74
C ILE A 116 -1.62 -36.99 -6.76
N GLN A 117 -2.89 -36.68 -7.03
CA GLN A 117 -3.72 -37.47 -7.95
C GLN A 117 -3.13 -37.54 -9.37
N ILE A 118 -2.57 -36.44 -9.86
CA ILE A 118 -1.94 -36.35 -11.19
C ILE A 118 -0.59 -37.09 -11.20
N TYR A 119 0.30 -36.75 -10.26
CA TYR A 119 1.70 -37.17 -10.30
C TYR A 119 2.01 -38.47 -9.53
N GLN A 120 1.01 -39.12 -8.92
CA GLN A 120 1.20 -40.46 -8.32
C GLN A 120 1.47 -41.56 -9.37
N TYR A 121 0.97 -41.38 -10.61
CA TYR A 121 1.10 -42.39 -11.68
C TYR A 121 1.87 -41.87 -12.90
N GLU A 122 1.88 -40.55 -13.13
CA GLU A 122 2.60 -39.95 -14.24
C GLU A 122 4.07 -39.72 -13.88
N LYS A 123 4.97 -40.08 -14.79
CA LYS A 123 6.39 -39.73 -14.64
C LYS A 123 6.56 -38.26 -14.94
N PHE A 124 6.87 -37.49 -13.90
CA PHE A 124 7.36 -36.13 -14.04
C PHE A 124 8.69 -36.15 -14.80
N ASP A 125 8.70 -35.62 -16.03
CA ASP A 125 9.90 -35.56 -16.87
C ASP A 125 10.62 -34.20 -16.76
N GLU A 126 11.89 -34.16 -17.17
CA GLU A 126 12.69 -32.93 -17.10
C GLU A 126 12.13 -31.79 -17.97
N ASN A 127 11.41 -32.10 -19.05
CA ASN A 127 10.82 -31.06 -19.90
C ASN A 127 9.63 -30.38 -19.21
N GLU A 128 8.82 -31.15 -18.48
CA GLU A 128 7.71 -30.62 -17.68
C GLU A 128 8.22 -29.77 -16.51
N LYS A 129 9.28 -30.24 -15.85
CA LYS A 129 9.98 -29.46 -14.82
C LYS A 129 10.43 -28.10 -15.35
N GLU A 130 11.12 -28.08 -16.49
CA GLU A 130 11.61 -26.85 -17.11
C GLU A 130 10.46 -25.89 -17.44
N LYS A 131 9.33 -26.40 -17.95
CA LYS A 131 8.13 -25.59 -18.22
C LYS A 131 7.53 -24.97 -16.95
N ILE A 132 7.47 -25.73 -15.86
CA ILE A 132 6.95 -25.25 -14.58
C ILE A 132 7.87 -24.18 -13.99
N GLU A 133 9.18 -24.41 -14.00
CA GLU A 133 10.18 -23.46 -13.52
C GLU A 133 10.16 -22.16 -14.34
N ASP A 134 10.07 -22.24 -15.66
CA ASP A 134 9.93 -21.07 -16.54
C ASP A 134 8.60 -20.33 -16.28
N GLY A 135 7.50 -21.06 -16.10
CA GLY A 135 6.19 -20.51 -15.76
C GLY A 135 6.20 -19.74 -14.43
N LEU A 136 6.76 -20.34 -13.38
CA LEU A 136 6.96 -19.72 -12.06
C LEU A 136 7.84 -18.48 -12.15
N LYS A 137 8.95 -18.57 -12.88
CA LYS A 137 9.86 -17.45 -13.09
C LYS A 137 9.12 -16.28 -13.74
N LYS A 138 8.39 -16.52 -14.84
CA LYS A 138 7.57 -15.49 -15.52
C LYS A 138 6.54 -14.87 -14.58
N TYR A 139 5.80 -15.69 -13.83
CA TYR A 139 4.80 -15.23 -12.88
C TYR A 139 5.42 -14.33 -11.78
N ASN A 140 6.49 -14.81 -11.13
CA ASN A 140 7.18 -14.09 -10.05
C ASN A 140 7.76 -12.77 -10.52
N ASN A 141 8.30 -12.74 -11.74
CA ASN A 141 8.83 -11.51 -12.32
C ASN A 141 7.73 -10.46 -12.56
N LYS A 142 6.56 -10.88 -13.07
CA LYS A 142 5.40 -9.99 -13.24
C LYS A 142 4.89 -9.46 -11.90
N LYS A 143 4.80 -10.34 -10.89
CA LYS A 143 4.39 -9.99 -9.52
C LYS A 143 5.36 -8.98 -8.88
N TYR A 144 6.66 -9.21 -9.05
CA TYR A 144 7.70 -8.29 -8.59
C TYR A 144 7.60 -6.93 -9.28
N LEU A 145 7.47 -6.91 -10.62
CA LEU A 145 7.32 -5.67 -11.36
C LEU A 145 6.06 -4.91 -10.95
N LEU A 146 4.94 -5.61 -10.76
CA LEU A 146 3.72 -5.00 -10.24
C LEU A 146 3.98 -4.36 -8.88
N SER A 147 4.64 -5.05 -7.95
CA SER A 147 4.96 -4.52 -6.62
C SER A 147 5.88 -3.29 -6.63
N LEU A 148 6.78 -3.16 -7.62
CA LEU A 148 7.61 -1.96 -7.80
C LEU A 148 6.78 -0.76 -8.31
N LEU A 149 5.76 -1.04 -9.11
CA LEU A 149 4.89 -0.02 -9.69
C LEU A 149 3.75 0.36 -8.74
N THR A 150 3.29 -0.56 -7.90
CA THR A 150 2.23 -0.30 -6.92
C THR A 150 2.86 -0.10 -5.55
N ASN A 151 3.22 1.14 -5.22
CA ASN A 151 3.49 1.48 -3.82
C ASN A 151 2.19 1.47 -3.00
N ASP A 152 2.27 1.13 -1.71
CA ASP A 152 1.15 0.88 -0.79
C ASP A 152 0.05 1.97 -0.68
N ASN A 153 0.18 3.13 -1.32
CA ASN A 153 -0.76 4.26 -1.15
C ASN A 153 -1.03 5.11 -2.40
N ASP A 154 -0.50 4.77 -3.57
CA ASP A 154 -0.64 5.62 -4.76
C ASP A 154 -1.69 5.06 -5.74
N ASP A 155 -2.88 5.64 -5.65
CA ASP A 155 -3.87 5.53 -6.71
C ASP A 155 -3.43 6.40 -7.91
N TYR A 156 -3.01 5.73 -8.99
CA TYR A 156 -2.60 6.40 -10.22
C TYR A 156 -3.74 7.18 -10.90
N LEU A 157 -5.01 6.81 -10.64
CA LEU A 157 -6.15 7.63 -11.07
C LEU A 157 -6.18 8.94 -10.30
N TYR A 158 -5.96 8.90 -8.99
CA TYR A 158 -5.86 10.11 -8.16
C TYR A 158 -4.70 11.01 -8.59
N ILE A 159 -3.59 10.43 -9.04
CA ILE A 159 -2.47 11.19 -9.64
C ILE A 159 -2.95 11.94 -10.89
N ILE A 160 -3.63 11.27 -11.81
CA ILE A 160 -4.15 11.88 -13.05
C ILE A 160 -5.14 13.00 -12.72
N GLU A 161 -6.01 12.80 -11.73
CA GLU A 161 -6.92 13.84 -11.25
C GLU A 161 -6.19 15.06 -10.69
N ASN A 162 -5.08 14.86 -9.97
CA ASN A 162 -4.26 15.95 -9.48
C ASN A 162 -3.55 16.72 -10.60
N LEU A 163 -3.11 16.03 -11.64
CA LEU A 163 -2.54 16.69 -12.83
C LEU A 163 -3.61 17.53 -13.56
N LYS A 164 -4.85 17.04 -13.65
CA LYS A 164 -5.98 17.80 -14.20
C LYS A 164 -6.26 19.03 -13.36
N TRP A 165 -6.34 18.87 -12.04
CA TRP A 165 -6.53 19.97 -11.12
C TRP A 165 -5.43 21.03 -11.26
N LEU A 166 -4.16 20.63 -11.40
CA LEU A 166 -3.07 21.60 -11.63
C LEU A 166 -3.26 22.36 -12.93
N LYS A 167 -3.64 21.69 -14.01
CA LYS A 167 -3.89 22.34 -15.30
C LYS A 167 -4.98 23.40 -15.19
N ASP A 168 -6.10 23.03 -14.55
CA ASP A 168 -7.21 23.95 -14.33
C ASP A 168 -6.81 25.11 -13.42
N GLU A 169 -6.06 24.83 -12.36
CA GLU A 169 -5.65 25.84 -11.39
C GLU A 169 -4.62 26.83 -11.96
N ILE A 170 -3.74 26.40 -12.87
CA ILE A 170 -2.84 27.32 -13.60
C ILE A 170 -3.65 28.35 -14.38
N ASN A 171 -4.72 27.92 -15.06
CA ASN A 171 -5.61 28.82 -15.80
C ASN A 171 -6.39 29.76 -14.88
N ASN A 172 -6.83 29.27 -13.71
CA ASN A 172 -7.47 30.10 -12.69
C ASN A 172 -6.52 31.19 -12.17
N VAL A 173 -5.27 30.82 -11.86
CA VAL A 173 -4.25 31.78 -11.43
C VAL A 173 -4.01 32.81 -12.52
N ARG A 174 -3.77 32.39 -13.77
CA ARG A 174 -3.60 33.30 -14.92
C ARG A 174 -4.76 34.29 -15.04
N SER A 175 -5.99 33.81 -15.04
CA SER A 175 -7.20 34.63 -15.20
C SER A 175 -7.32 35.67 -14.08
N ASN A 176 -6.97 35.30 -12.85
CA ASN A 176 -6.97 36.24 -11.73
C ASN A 176 -5.90 37.34 -11.88
N PHE A 177 -4.79 37.04 -12.53
CA PHE A 177 -3.71 37.99 -12.80
C PHE A 177 -4.00 38.92 -13.99
N GLU A 178 -4.58 38.40 -15.08
CA GLU A 178 -4.91 39.19 -16.28
C GLU A 178 -6.04 40.21 -16.03
N ASN A 179 -6.94 39.94 -15.09
CA ASN A 179 -8.02 40.85 -14.73
C ASN A 179 -7.58 42.08 -13.91
N ILE A 180 -6.27 42.23 -13.63
CA ILE A 180 -5.73 43.33 -12.85
C ILE A 180 -5.43 44.51 -13.78
N SER A 181 -6.17 45.60 -13.59
CA SER A 181 -6.18 46.74 -14.52
C SER A 181 -4.97 47.68 -14.40
N ASP A 182 -4.22 47.67 -13.28
CA ASP A 182 -3.03 48.51 -13.11
C ASP A 182 -1.91 47.85 -12.26
N PRO A 183 -0.85 47.29 -12.89
CA PRO A 183 0.26 46.65 -12.19
C PRO A 183 1.14 47.60 -11.37
N LYS A 184 0.91 48.93 -11.39
CA LYS A 184 1.63 49.91 -10.55
C LYS A 184 0.99 50.15 -9.19
N ASN A 185 -0.22 49.63 -8.94
CA ASN A 185 -0.88 49.82 -7.66
C ASN A 185 -0.29 48.86 -6.60
N MET A 186 0.64 49.37 -5.79
CA MET A 186 1.38 48.61 -4.78
C MET A 186 0.46 47.87 -3.79
N ILE A 187 -0.76 48.36 -3.56
CA ILE A 187 -1.78 47.72 -2.71
C ILE A 187 -2.38 46.47 -3.37
N GLU A 188 -2.59 46.48 -4.70
CA GLU A 188 -3.04 45.30 -5.43
C GLU A 188 -1.93 44.24 -5.52
N LEU A 189 -0.68 44.64 -5.73
CA LEU A 189 0.49 43.74 -5.65
C LEU A 189 0.68 43.11 -4.25
N ILE A 190 0.36 43.83 -3.18
CA ILE A 190 0.40 43.29 -1.80
C ILE A 190 -0.78 42.34 -1.53
N LYS A 191 -1.96 42.57 -2.12
CA LYS A 191 -3.07 41.61 -2.10
C LYS A 191 -2.72 40.33 -2.87
N ILE A 192 -1.98 40.45 -3.98
CA ILE A 192 -1.45 39.34 -4.79
C ILE A 192 -0.48 38.44 -4.00
N ARG A 193 0.37 39.00 -3.12
CA ARG A 193 1.28 38.19 -2.27
C ARG A 193 0.54 37.26 -1.28
N ARG A 194 -0.75 37.50 -1.03
CA ARG A 194 -1.62 36.71 -0.14
C ARG A 194 -2.66 35.86 -0.89
N TYR A 195 -2.57 35.74 -2.21
CA TYR A 195 -3.72 35.41 -3.05
C TYR A 195 -4.10 33.93 -3.11
N LEU A 196 -3.14 33.01 -3.03
CA LEU A 196 -3.47 31.59 -3.04
C LEU A 196 -3.86 31.14 -1.64
N PRO A 197 -5.09 30.63 -1.44
CA PRO A 197 -5.52 30.06 -0.18
C PRO A 197 -4.54 28.99 0.31
N THR A 198 -4.32 28.91 1.63
CA THR A 198 -3.36 27.95 2.22
C THR A 198 -3.63 26.52 1.78
N ASN A 199 -4.89 26.12 1.66
CA ASN A 199 -5.30 24.80 1.16
C ASN A 199 -4.87 24.54 -0.30
N VAL A 200 -4.82 25.56 -1.16
CA VAL A 200 -4.35 25.42 -2.55
C VAL A 200 -2.84 25.18 -2.58
N ILE A 201 -2.09 25.95 -1.78
CA ILE A 201 -0.63 25.78 -1.65
C ILE A 201 -0.28 24.42 -1.05
N ASP A 202 -1.00 23.99 -0.02
CA ASP A 202 -0.77 22.69 0.62
C ASP A 202 -1.10 21.55 -0.34
N ARG A 203 -2.20 21.66 -1.10
CA ARG A 203 -2.53 20.71 -2.16
C ARG A 203 -1.44 20.67 -3.23
N TYR A 204 -1.00 21.81 -3.74
CA TYR A 204 0.11 21.90 -4.71
C TYR A 204 1.37 21.19 -4.22
N LYS A 205 1.81 21.47 -2.99
CA LYS A 205 3.00 20.83 -2.39
C LYS A 205 2.84 19.32 -2.26
N ASN A 206 1.64 18.85 -1.93
CA ASN A 206 1.35 17.42 -1.89
C ASN A 206 1.40 16.78 -3.28
N ILE A 207 0.91 17.47 -4.31
CA ILE A 207 0.98 16.99 -5.70
C ILE A 207 2.43 16.93 -6.19
N LEU A 208 3.26 17.93 -5.90
CA LEU A 208 4.68 17.91 -6.26
C LEU A 208 5.42 16.69 -5.68
N LYS A 209 5.17 16.36 -4.40
CA LYS A 209 5.77 15.16 -3.78
C LYS A 209 5.38 13.89 -4.54
N LYS A 210 4.13 13.79 -4.99
CA LYS A 210 3.65 12.65 -5.77
C LYS A 210 4.27 12.62 -7.18
N MET A 211 4.39 13.77 -7.84
CA MET A 211 5.08 13.89 -9.13
C MET A 211 6.51 13.35 -9.07
N ASP A 212 7.27 13.75 -8.03
CA ASP A 212 8.64 13.27 -7.84
C ASP A 212 8.67 11.72 -7.74
N SER A 213 7.76 11.12 -6.96
CA SER A 213 7.66 9.65 -6.85
C SER A 213 7.38 8.99 -8.20
N ILE A 214 6.42 9.50 -8.98
CA ILE A 214 6.05 8.94 -10.28
C ILE A 214 7.21 9.02 -11.27
N VAL A 215 7.87 10.17 -11.33
CA VAL A 215 9.02 10.38 -12.21
C VAL A 215 10.18 9.47 -11.80
N SER A 216 10.43 9.30 -10.50
CA SER A 216 11.43 8.36 -10.01
C SER A 216 11.11 6.92 -10.40
N ILE A 217 9.86 6.47 -10.25
CA ILE A 217 9.42 5.14 -10.70
C ILE A 217 9.65 5.01 -12.20
N TYR A 218 9.16 5.97 -12.99
CA TYR A 218 9.29 5.96 -14.44
C TYR A 218 10.75 5.88 -14.92
N LEU A 219 11.63 6.67 -14.31
CA LEU A 219 13.06 6.68 -14.64
C LEU A 219 13.79 5.42 -14.15
N SER A 220 13.24 4.74 -13.13
CA SER A 220 13.76 3.45 -12.65
C SER A 220 13.35 2.28 -13.55
N LEU A 221 12.41 2.49 -14.48
CA LEU A 221 12.05 1.52 -15.53
C LEU A 221 13.16 1.46 -16.58
N ASP A 222 14.34 1.03 -16.13
CA ASP A 222 15.49 0.77 -16.97
C ASP A 222 15.16 -0.39 -17.92
N LYS A 223 15.23 -0.10 -19.21
CA LYS A 223 14.87 -1.03 -20.29
C LYS A 223 15.62 -2.34 -20.16
N ASP A 224 16.90 -2.29 -19.78
CA ASP A 224 17.78 -3.46 -19.76
C ASP A 224 17.47 -4.38 -18.57
N LYS A 225 16.95 -3.82 -17.46
CA LYS A 225 16.56 -4.59 -16.26
C LYS A 225 15.16 -5.20 -16.39
N LEU A 226 14.28 -4.54 -17.15
CA LEU A 226 12.90 -4.97 -17.33
C LEU A 226 12.69 -5.78 -18.61
N GLU A 227 13.65 -5.78 -19.53
CA GLU A 227 13.53 -6.45 -20.84
C GLU A 227 12.99 -7.89 -20.78
N PRO A 228 13.37 -8.75 -19.81
CA PRO A 228 12.84 -10.11 -19.73
C PRO A 228 11.36 -10.18 -19.33
N TYR A 229 10.79 -9.07 -18.84
CA TYR A 229 9.47 -8.99 -18.21
C TYR A 229 8.44 -8.23 -19.04
N LEU A 230 8.89 -7.62 -20.14
CA LEU A 230 8.06 -6.75 -20.98
C LEU A 230 7.52 -7.50 -22.19
N THR A 231 6.21 -7.41 -22.42
CA THR A 231 5.59 -7.82 -23.70
C THR A 231 6.15 -6.97 -24.85
N PRO A 232 6.14 -7.46 -26.12
CA PRO A 232 6.58 -6.66 -27.27
C PRO A 232 5.88 -5.28 -27.35
N TYR A 233 4.61 -5.23 -26.96
CA TYR A 233 3.83 -4.00 -26.85
C TYR A 233 4.40 -3.05 -25.79
N LEU A 234 4.69 -3.55 -24.58
CA LEU A 234 5.29 -2.74 -23.53
C LEU A 234 6.71 -2.29 -23.89
N LYS A 235 7.50 -3.14 -24.55
CA LYS A 235 8.82 -2.77 -25.08
C LYS A 235 8.72 -1.61 -26.07
N MET A 236 7.73 -1.62 -26.95
CA MET A 236 7.48 -0.53 -27.89
C MET A 236 7.13 0.77 -27.14
N LYS A 237 6.19 0.74 -26.20
CA LYS A 237 5.83 1.91 -25.37
C LYS A 237 7.01 2.43 -24.55
N ILE A 238 7.79 1.54 -23.95
CA ILE A 238 8.98 1.93 -23.17
C ILE A 238 10.09 2.47 -24.07
N SER A 239 10.22 1.97 -25.29
CA SER A 239 11.20 2.50 -26.24
C SER A 239 10.85 3.92 -26.72
N SER A 240 9.57 4.29 -26.78
CA SER A 240 9.16 5.66 -27.08
C SER A 240 9.45 6.66 -25.97
N ILE A 241 9.79 6.20 -24.75
CA ILE A 241 10.13 7.03 -23.59
C ILE A 241 11.45 7.79 -23.80
N LYS A 242 12.38 7.26 -24.62
CA LYS A 242 13.71 7.85 -24.86
C LYS A 242 13.70 9.07 -25.79
N LYS A 243 12.55 9.72 -26.01
CA LYS A 243 12.40 10.86 -26.93
C LYS A 243 12.34 12.23 -26.25
N TYR A 244 12.69 12.34 -24.97
CA TYR A 244 12.80 13.65 -24.34
C TYR A 244 14.18 14.26 -24.63
N GLU A 245 14.21 15.52 -25.03
CA GLU A 245 15.44 16.29 -25.08
C GLU A 245 16.01 16.45 -23.64
N ASP A 246 17.32 16.59 -23.50
CA ASP A 246 17.97 16.71 -22.17
C ASP A 246 17.37 17.85 -21.32
N LEU A 247 16.95 18.94 -21.97
CA LEU A 247 16.27 20.08 -21.33
C LEU A 247 14.88 19.74 -20.80
N GLU A 248 14.10 18.93 -21.52
CA GLU A 248 12.77 18.50 -21.07
C GLU A 248 12.86 17.55 -19.87
N ILE A 249 13.89 16.70 -19.86
CA ILE A 249 14.15 15.78 -18.74
C ILE A 249 14.41 16.55 -17.44
N ILE A 250 15.08 17.70 -17.49
CA ILE A 250 15.33 18.53 -16.30
C ILE A 250 14.01 19.00 -15.68
N PHE A 251 13.09 19.50 -16.50
CA PHE A 251 11.80 19.99 -16.01
C PHE A 251 10.90 18.85 -15.50
N ILE A 252 10.94 17.69 -16.15
CA ILE A 252 10.25 16.48 -15.64
C ILE A 252 10.82 16.05 -14.29
N LYS A 253 12.15 16.06 -14.12
CA LYS A 253 12.82 15.70 -12.85
C LYS A 253 12.63 16.74 -11.74
N LYS A 254 12.32 17.99 -12.11
CA LYS A 254 12.21 19.14 -11.20
C LYS A 254 11.06 20.05 -11.64
N PRO A 255 9.80 19.60 -11.55
CA PRO A 255 8.63 20.35 -12.03
C PRO A 255 8.46 21.70 -11.32
N ARG A 256 8.97 21.81 -10.09
CA ARG A 256 9.02 23.05 -9.30
C ARG A 256 9.65 24.24 -10.02
N PHE A 257 10.62 24.03 -10.92
CA PHE A 257 11.25 25.14 -11.65
C PHE A 257 10.29 25.92 -12.54
N ILE A 258 9.23 25.26 -13.00
CA ILE A 258 8.17 25.88 -13.80
C ILE A 258 7.01 26.27 -12.86
N LEU A 259 6.56 25.33 -12.04
CA LEU A 259 5.32 25.48 -11.29
C LEU A 259 5.43 26.44 -10.08
N ASP A 260 6.58 26.55 -9.40
CA ASP A 260 6.72 27.47 -8.26
C ASP A 260 6.52 28.93 -8.67
N ASN A 261 6.90 29.28 -9.91
CA ASN A 261 6.66 30.63 -10.41
C ASN A 261 5.16 30.91 -10.55
N ILE A 262 4.31 29.92 -10.81
CA ILE A 262 2.87 30.11 -10.91
C ILE A 262 2.21 30.09 -9.52
N PHE A 263 2.57 29.13 -8.66
CA PHE A 263 1.87 28.91 -7.39
C PHE A 263 2.46 29.70 -6.20
N LEU A 264 3.73 30.07 -6.25
CA LEU A 264 4.41 30.74 -5.13
C LEU A 264 4.88 32.15 -5.49
N HIS A 265 5.26 32.38 -6.74
CA HIS A 265 5.80 33.65 -7.22
C HIS A 265 5.11 34.25 -8.46
N PRO A 266 3.77 34.19 -8.62
CA PRO A 266 3.13 34.57 -9.89
C PRO A 266 3.34 36.03 -10.31
N TYR A 267 3.65 36.92 -9.36
CA TYR A 267 4.04 38.31 -9.63
C TYR A 267 5.38 38.46 -10.38
N SER A 268 6.21 37.41 -10.45
CA SER A 268 7.49 37.43 -11.18
C SER A 268 7.31 37.11 -12.66
N ILE A 269 6.13 36.65 -13.07
CA ILE A 269 5.82 36.26 -14.45
C ILE A 269 5.57 37.50 -15.28
N THR A 270 6.44 37.74 -16.26
CA THR A 270 6.32 38.84 -17.23
C THR A 270 5.59 38.44 -18.52
N ASP A 271 5.58 37.14 -18.82
CA ASP A 271 5.05 36.56 -20.07
C ASP A 271 4.25 35.31 -19.70
N TRP A 272 2.96 35.49 -19.43
CA TRP A 272 2.07 34.42 -18.99
C TRP A 272 1.89 33.34 -20.07
N ASP A 273 1.85 33.73 -21.34
CA ASP A 273 1.70 32.78 -22.45
C ASP A 273 2.87 31.80 -22.49
N LYS A 274 4.11 32.31 -22.42
CA LYS A 274 5.31 31.44 -22.40
C LYS A 274 5.34 30.50 -21.19
N TYR A 275 4.92 30.96 -20.02
CA TYR A 275 4.89 30.14 -18.81
C TYR A 275 3.79 29.09 -18.84
N CYS A 276 2.60 29.43 -19.34
CA CYS A 276 1.51 28.49 -19.58
C CYS A 276 1.92 27.43 -20.60
N ASP A 277 2.50 27.82 -21.74
CA ASP A 277 3.01 26.88 -22.76
C ASP A 277 4.02 25.89 -22.18
N SER A 278 4.95 26.39 -21.36
CA SER A 278 5.98 25.56 -20.70
C SER A 278 5.35 24.60 -19.68
N SER A 279 4.33 25.07 -18.96
CA SER A 279 3.60 24.27 -17.98
C SER A 279 2.73 23.20 -18.63
N ASP A 280 2.05 23.54 -19.73
CA ASP A 280 1.24 22.58 -20.49
C ASP A 280 2.10 21.46 -21.05
N LYS A 281 3.27 21.77 -21.64
CA LYS A 281 4.22 20.74 -22.08
C LYS A 281 4.70 19.85 -20.95
N LEU A 282 5.03 20.43 -19.79
CA LEU A 282 5.42 19.67 -18.60
C LEU A 282 4.29 18.73 -18.15
N LEU A 283 3.06 19.26 -18.03
CA LEU A 283 1.90 18.49 -17.59
C LEU A 283 1.53 17.40 -18.59
N GLU A 284 1.58 17.67 -19.89
CA GLU A 284 1.38 16.68 -20.96
C GLU A 284 2.38 15.52 -20.83
N ASN A 285 3.65 15.82 -20.60
CA ASN A 285 4.67 14.81 -20.36
C ASN A 285 4.38 13.99 -19.10
N LEU A 286 3.98 14.63 -18.00
CA LEU A 286 3.60 13.94 -16.76
C LEU A 286 2.33 13.10 -16.91
N PHE A 287 1.35 13.54 -17.70
CA PHE A 287 0.18 12.74 -18.07
C PHE A 287 0.61 11.50 -18.84
N ASN A 288 1.45 11.66 -19.87
CA ASN A 288 1.95 10.56 -20.69
C ASN A 288 2.71 9.53 -19.84
N ILE A 289 3.55 9.99 -18.91
CA ILE A 289 4.24 9.15 -17.93
C ILE A 289 3.22 8.38 -17.06
N SER A 290 2.27 9.09 -16.47
CA SER A 290 1.27 8.51 -15.55
C SER A 290 0.40 7.47 -16.26
N TYR A 291 -0.08 7.76 -17.46
CA TYR A 291 -0.82 6.81 -18.28
C TYR A 291 0.02 5.61 -18.73
N THR A 292 1.31 5.81 -18.99
CA THR A 292 2.20 4.70 -19.34
C THR A 292 2.32 3.73 -18.18
N ILE A 293 2.57 4.23 -16.96
CA ILE A 293 2.65 3.39 -15.77
C ILE A 293 1.31 2.71 -15.50
N LEU A 294 0.19 3.44 -15.55
CA LEU A 294 -1.14 2.87 -15.34
C LEU A 294 -1.44 1.73 -16.32
N ASN A 295 -1.11 1.92 -17.60
CA ASN A 295 -1.30 0.86 -18.61
C ASN A 295 -0.42 -0.36 -18.31
N ILE A 296 0.83 -0.17 -17.86
CA ILE A 296 1.70 -1.30 -17.47
C ILE A 296 1.09 -2.05 -16.28
N ILE A 297 0.61 -1.33 -15.27
CA ILE A 297 -0.05 -1.93 -14.10
C ILE A 297 -1.28 -2.74 -14.52
N GLN A 298 -2.13 -2.18 -15.38
CA GLN A 298 -3.33 -2.86 -15.88
C GLN A 298 -2.99 -4.12 -16.67
N GLU A 299 -1.98 -4.05 -17.54
CA GLU A 299 -1.51 -5.21 -18.30
C GLU A 299 -0.95 -6.30 -17.37
N LEU A 300 -0.15 -5.93 -16.37
CA LEU A 300 0.39 -6.89 -15.40
C LEU A 300 -0.71 -7.54 -14.57
N ASN A 301 -1.71 -6.77 -14.14
CA ASN A 301 -2.87 -7.29 -13.44
C ASN A 301 -3.67 -8.25 -14.32
N PHE A 302 -3.91 -7.89 -15.58
CA PHE A 302 -4.57 -8.75 -16.55
C PHE A 302 -3.79 -10.05 -16.73
N ASP A 303 -2.50 -9.97 -17.05
CA ASP A 303 -1.61 -11.11 -17.22
C ASP A 303 -1.60 -12.02 -15.99
N LEU A 304 -1.46 -11.47 -14.78
CA LEU A 304 -1.48 -12.24 -13.54
C LEU A 304 -2.84 -12.90 -13.30
N SER A 305 -3.94 -12.25 -13.70
CA SER A 305 -5.29 -12.83 -13.59
C SER A 305 -5.56 -13.99 -14.54
N THR A 306 -4.74 -14.15 -15.60
CA THR A 306 -4.84 -15.32 -16.50
C THR A 306 -4.27 -16.59 -15.89
N TYR A 307 -3.45 -16.48 -14.83
CA TYR A 307 -2.96 -17.65 -14.10
C TYR A 307 -4.08 -18.21 -13.21
N PRO A 308 -4.16 -19.54 -13.05
CA PRO A 308 -5.10 -20.15 -12.10
C PRO A 308 -4.95 -19.58 -10.68
N GLU A 309 -6.04 -19.59 -9.92
CA GLU A 309 -5.98 -19.30 -8.48
C GLU A 309 -4.94 -20.23 -7.84
N TYR A 310 -4.10 -19.68 -6.96
CA TYR A 310 -3.01 -20.42 -6.29
C TYR A 310 -1.95 -21.03 -7.22
N PHE A 311 -1.79 -20.52 -8.45
CA PHE A 311 -0.76 -20.98 -9.40
C PHE A 311 0.62 -21.17 -8.76
N GLU A 312 1.12 -20.15 -8.04
CA GLU A 312 2.44 -20.19 -7.39
C GLU A 312 2.55 -21.35 -6.39
N THR A 313 1.54 -21.52 -5.53
CA THR A 313 1.49 -22.60 -4.54
C THR A 313 1.48 -23.96 -5.22
N LYS A 314 0.59 -24.15 -6.21
CA LYS A 314 0.45 -25.41 -6.95
C LYS A 314 1.75 -25.80 -7.65
N MET A 315 2.37 -24.87 -8.39
CA MET A 315 3.64 -25.13 -9.08
C MET A 315 4.76 -25.51 -8.10
N ASN A 316 4.84 -24.83 -6.96
CA ASN A 316 5.82 -25.16 -5.93
C ASN A 316 5.58 -26.56 -5.33
N TYR A 317 4.32 -26.95 -5.08
CA TYR A 317 4.01 -28.29 -4.61
C TYR A 317 4.38 -29.37 -5.62
N ILE A 318 4.14 -29.14 -6.92
CA ILE A 318 4.56 -30.08 -7.97
C ILE A 318 6.08 -30.28 -7.96
N LEU A 319 6.85 -29.18 -7.92
CA LEU A 319 8.31 -29.24 -7.86
C LEU A 319 8.82 -29.94 -6.59
N GLN A 320 8.21 -29.66 -5.44
CA GLN A 320 8.56 -30.29 -4.16
C GLN A 320 8.23 -31.78 -4.15
N TYR A 321 7.06 -32.17 -4.64
CA TYR A 321 6.63 -33.57 -4.74
C TYR A 321 7.63 -34.39 -5.58
N ASN A 322 8.07 -33.83 -6.71
CA ASN A 322 9.11 -34.47 -7.53
C ASN A 322 10.46 -34.59 -6.78
N ASN A 323 10.88 -33.52 -6.09
CA ASN A 323 12.14 -33.50 -5.35
C ASN A 323 12.14 -34.41 -4.11
N SER A 324 10.98 -34.68 -3.49
CA SER A 324 10.88 -35.61 -2.36
C SER A 324 11.19 -37.06 -2.71
N GLY A 325 11.35 -37.37 -4.01
CA GLY A 325 11.40 -38.73 -4.52
C GLY A 325 10.07 -39.44 -4.23
N ASN A 326 9.83 -40.57 -4.88
CA ASN A 326 8.72 -41.44 -4.50
C ASN A 326 8.93 -41.93 -3.05
N LEU A 327 8.51 -41.15 -2.06
CA LEU A 327 8.00 -41.67 -0.80
C LEU A 327 6.83 -42.54 -1.22
N ARG A 328 7.12 -43.78 -1.61
CA ARG A 328 6.13 -44.78 -1.96
C ARG A 328 5.13 -44.75 -0.83
N TYR A 329 3.91 -44.34 -1.15
CA TYR A 329 2.78 -44.47 -0.27
C TYR A 329 2.76 -45.95 0.13
N VAL A 330 3.20 -46.26 1.35
CA VAL A 330 3.00 -47.57 1.95
C VAL A 330 1.63 -47.44 2.59
N PRO A 331 0.56 -48.00 1.99
CA PRO A 331 -0.72 -47.99 2.66
C PRO A 331 -0.52 -48.66 4.02
N THR A 332 -0.87 -47.93 5.08
CA THR A 332 -0.83 -48.50 6.42
C THR A 332 -1.88 -49.62 6.50
N PRO A 333 -1.56 -50.73 7.18
CA PRO A 333 -2.38 -51.95 7.20
C PRO A 333 -3.74 -51.76 7.87
#